data_AF-A0AAU3HNU5-F1
#
_entry.id   AF-A0AAU3HNU5-F1
#
_cell.length_a   1.000
_cell.length_b   1.000
_cell.length_c   1.000
_cell.angle_alpha   90.00
_cell.angle_beta   90.00
_cell.angle_gamma   90.00
#
_symmetry.space_group_name_H-M   'P 1'
#
loop_
_entity.id
_entity.type
_entity.pdbx_description
1 polymer ?
#
loop_
_entity_poly.entity_id
_entity_poly.type
_entity_poly.pdbx_seq_one_letter_code
_entity_poly.pdbx_strand_id
1 'polypeptide(L)'
;MTDHGIEFPAFRLHVVPAVLSLASPSWQRDVWLQPEEWENLDYVVNVLFDDFCNADDPAPWLGKSLRTEEEVTLMKELGRAYSAVQESVGRSAPDEAYLDAEEWGSVIAIAARLAQVMVTNDLQAAALVQERRQRS
;
A
#
# COMPACT_ATOMS: atom_id res chain seq x y z
N MET A 1 3.94 7.88 18.36
CA MET A 1 3.88 6.50 17.82
C MET A 1 5.27 5.89 17.94
N THR A 2 5.34 4.58 18.20
CA THR A 2 6.61 3.85 18.28
C THR A 2 7.08 3.50 16.87
N ASP A 3 8.35 3.78 16.56
CA ASP A 3 9.02 3.33 15.33
C ASP A 3 9.63 1.95 15.60
N HIS A 4 9.19 0.94 14.85
CA HIS A 4 9.68 -0.43 14.96
C HIS A 4 10.81 -0.74 13.95
N GLY A 5 11.17 0.22 13.10
CA GLY A 5 12.11 0.01 12.01
C GLY A 5 11.53 -0.83 10.87
N ILE A 6 12.41 -1.23 9.95
CA ILE A 6 12.10 -2.06 8.78
C ILE A 6 13.23 -3.09 8.65
N GLU A 7 12.95 -4.35 8.98
CA GLU A 7 13.87 -5.49 8.86
C GLU A 7 14.12 -5.83 7.37
N PHE A 8 13.10 -5.69 6.52
CA PHE A 8 13.18 -6.02 5.11
C PHE A 8 12.93 -4.79 4.22
N PRO A 9 13.96 -3.96 3.97
CA PRO A 9 13.84 -2.80 3.08
C PRO A 9 13.36 -3.16 1.67
N ALA A 10 13.75 -4.33 1.16
CA ALA A 10 13.29 -4.82 -0.13
C ALA A 10 11.76 -4.97 -0.18
N PHE A 11 11.13 -5.43 0.90
CA PHE A 11 9.67 -5.55 0.96
C PHE A 11 9.02 -4.17 1.01
N ARG A 12 9.58 -3.26 1.82
CA ARG A 12 9.11 -1.87 1.89
C ARG A 12 9.14 -1.18 0.52
N LEU A 13 10.15 -1.46 -0.30
CA LEU A 13 10.29 -0.94 -1.67
C LEU A 13 9.20 -1.43 -2.62
N HIS A 14 8.50 -2.53 -2.32
CA HIS A 14 7.33 -2.98 -3.10
C HIS A 14 6.01 -2.46 -2.50
N VAL A 15 5.87 -2.49 -1.17
CA VAL A 15 4.61 -2.08 -0.50
C VAL A 15 4.35 -0.58 -0.70
N VAL A 16 5.36 0.30 -0.59
CA VAL A 16 5.13 1.75 -0.73
C VAL A 16 4.63 2.12 -2.15
N PRO A 17 5.27 1.70 -3.26
CA PRO A 17 4.75 1.96 -4.60
C PRO A 17 3.37 1.36 -4.84
N ALA A 18 3.09 0.14 -4.36
CA ALA A 18 1.77 -0.48 -4.50
C ALA A 18 0.68 0.37 -3.84
N VAL A 19 0.89 0.86 -2.61
CA VAL A 19 -0.06 1.77 -1.96
C VAL A 19 -0.18 3.11 -2.71
N LEU A 20 0.93 3.67 -3.21
CA LEU A 20 0.91 4.91 -4.00
C LEU A 20 0.12 4.76 -5.31
N SER A 21 0.21 3.60 -5.97
CA SER A 21 -0.57 3.30 -7.18
C SER A 21 -2.07 3.22 -6.89
N LEU A 22 -2.48 2.62 -5.76
CA LEU A 22 -3.87 2.64 -5.27
C LEU A 22 -4.36 4.04 -4.89
N ALA A 23 -3.46 4.93 -4.51
CA ALA A 23 -3.79 6.31 -4.18
C ALA A 23 -3.94 7.24 -5.41
N SER A 24 -3.63 6.75 -6.62
CA SER A 24 -3.51 7.58 -7.83
C SER A 24 -4.54 7.18 -8.91
N PRO A 25 -5.71 7.85 -8.97
CA PRO A 25 -6.75 7.52 -9.95
C PRO A 25 -6.33 7.66 -11.42
N SER A 26 -5.42 8.60 -11.73
CA SER A 26 -4.88 8.73 -13.09
C SER A 26 -3.96 7.56 -13.43
N TRP A 27 -3.10 7.13 -12.51
CA TRP A 27 -2.25 5.96 -12.71
C TRP A 27 -3.07 4.69 -12.96
N GLN A 28 -4.14 4.49 -12.18
CA GLN A 28 -5.03 3.33 -12.33
C GLN A 28 -5.64 3.27 -13.73
N ARG A 29 -6.13 4.40 -14.24
CA ARG A 29 -6.73 4.46 -15.59
C ARG A 29 -5.69 4.37 -16.70
N ASP A 30 -4.57 5.07 -16.55
CA ASP A 30 -3.58 5.20 -17.61
C ASP A 30 -2.67 3.97 -17.71
N VAL A 31 -2.45 3.24 -16.60
CA VAL A 31 -1.50 2.12 -16.52
C VAL A 31 -2.21 0.78 -16.33
N TRP A 32 -3.08 0.61 -15.32
CA TRP A 32 -3.67 -0.71 -15.05
C TRP A 32 -4.61 -1.18 -16.15
N LEU A 33 -5.30 -0.25 -16.82
CA LEU A 33 -6.14 -0.58 -17.98
C LEU A 33 -5.34 -0.79 -19.27
N GLN A 34 -4.02 -0.70 -19.22
CA GLN A 34 -3.09 -1.01 -20.31
C GLN A 34 -2.18 -2.20 -19.93
N PRO A 35 -2.75 -3.41 -19.81
CA PRO A 35 -2.06 -4.57 -19.22
C PRO A 35 -0.87 -5.10 -20.02
N GLU A 36 -0.68 -4.64 -21.27
CA GLU A 36 0.39 -5.10 -22.14
C GLU A 36 1.78 -4.52 -21.77
N GLU A 37 1.88 -3.52 -20.89
CA GLU A 37 3.12 -2.77 -20.71
C GLU A 37 3.79 -2.82 -19.32
N TRP A 38 3.07 -2.90 -18.18
CA TRP A 38 3.71 -2.78 -16.85
C TRP A 38 3.06 -3.50 -15.66
N GLU A 39 2.09 -2.87 -15.01
CA GLU A 39 1.48 -3.29 -13.75
C GLU A 39 -0.04 -3.19 -13.88
N ASN A 40 -0.76 -4.12 -13.28
CA ASN A 40 -2.22 -4.12 -13.19
C ASN A 40 -2.67 -4.27 -11.73
N LEU A 41 -3.98 -4.25 -11.49
CA LEU A 41 -4.51 -4.39 -10.13
C LEU A 41 -4.08 -5.72 -9.49
N ASP A 42 -4.03 -6.82 -10.26
CA ASP A 42 -3.57 -8.13 -9.77
C ASP A 42 -2.16 -8.06 -9.18
N TYR A 43 -1.22 -7.38 -9.84
CA TYR A 43 0.12 -7.18 -9.31
C TYR A 43 0.09 -6.48 -7.94
N VAL A 44 -0.68 -5.40 -7.83
CA VAL A 44 -0.81 -4.61 -6.60
C VAL A 44 -1.43 -5.44 -5.48
N VAL A 45 -2.44 -6.26 -5.80
CA VAL A 45 -3.07 -7.18 -4.86
C VAL A 45 -2.07 -8.23 -4.37
N ASN A 46 -1.28 -8.84 -5.26
CA ASN A 46 -0.26 -9.82 -4.85
C ASN A 46 0.77 -9.19 -3.90
N VAL A 47 1.22 -7.96 -4.17
CA VAL A 47 2.16 -7.25 -3.30
C VAL A 47 1.57 -7.01 -1.89
N LEU A 48 0.31 -6.60 -1.82
CA LEU A 48 -0.31 -6.14 -0.56
C LEU A 48 -0.96 -7.26 0.26
N PHE A 49 -1.33 -8.37 -0.38
CA PHE A 49 -2.06 -9.47 0.27
C PHE A 49 -1.24 -10.76 0.40
N ASP A 50 -0.11 -10.91 -0.31
CA ASP A 50 0.68 -12.15 -0.29
C ASP A 50 2.21 -11.91 -0.15
N ASP A 51 2.85 -11.29 -1.16
CA ASP A 51 4.30 -11.37 -1.33
C ASP A 51 5.10 -10.58 -0.28
N PHE A 52 4.63 -9.37 0.06
CA PHE A 52 5.41 -8.40 0.84
C PHE A 52 4.64 -7.80 2.02
N CYS A 53 3.37 -8.14 2.13
CA CYS A 53 2.46 -7.76 3.21
C CYS A 53 1.27 -8.72 3.22
N ASN A 54 0.39 -8.56 4.20
CA ASN A 54 -0.96 -9.10 4.15
C ASN A 54 -1.93 -8.06 4.69
N ALA A 55 -2.74 -7.44 3.83
CA ALA A 55 -3.68 -6.41 4.24
C ALA A 55 -4.87 -6.95 5.06
N ASP A 56 -5.16 -8.25 4.99
CA ASP A 56 -6.18 -8.89 5.85
C ASP A 56 -5.64 -9.12 7.28
N ASP A 57 -4.35 -9.37 7.42
CA ASP A 57 -3.64 -9.52 8.70
C ASP A 57 -2.27 -8.81 8.70
N PRO A 58 -2.24 -7.47 8.84
CA PRO A 58 -1.00 -6.70 8.71
C PRO A 58 -0.13 -6.69 9.97
N ALA A 59 -0.65 -7.12 11.13
CA ALA A 59 0.09 -7.04 12.39
C ALA A 59 1.41 -7.81 12.41
N PRO A 60 1.52 -9.03 11.83
CA PRO A 60 2.79 -9.76 11.70
C PRO A 60 3.85 -9.07 10.83
N TRP A 61 3.48 -8.02 10.09
CA TRP A 61 4.36 -7.25 9.20
C TRP A 61 4.91 -5.97 9.83
N LEU A 62 4.52 -5.66 11.07
CA LEU A 62 5.12 -4.59 11.87
C LEU A 62 6.60 -4.90 12.16
N GLY A 63 7.47 -3.93 11.89
CA GLY A 63 8.92 -4.06 11.94
C GLY A 63 9.52 -4.78 10.73
N LYS A 64 8.70 -5.31 9.80
CA LYS A 64 9.17 -6.02 8.59
C LYS A 64 9.06 -5.13 7.35
N SER A 65 7.83 -4.87 6.91
CA SER A 65 7.50 -3.99 5.78
C SER A 65 6.61 -2.81 6.21
N LEU A 66 6.01 -2.88 7.40
CA LEU A 66 5.27 -1.80 8.06
C LEU A 66 6.07 -1.30 9.26
N ARG A 67 6.20 0.02 9.40
CA ARG A 67 7.09 0.65 10.39
C ARG A 67 6.41 0.94 11.72
N THR A 68 5.12 1.29 11.68
CA THR A 68 4.39 1.79 12.85
C THR A 68 3.00 1.17 12.96
N GLU A 69 2.43 1.18 14.17
CA GLU A 69 1.07 0.72 14.43
C GLU A 69 0.01 1.46 13.61
N GLU A 70 0.25 2.72 13.24
CA GLU A 70 -0.66 3.47 12.35
C GLU A 70 -0.62 2.90 10.94
N GLU A 71 0.55 2.54 10.41
CA GLU A 71 0.65 1.86 9.11
C GLU A 71 -0.08 0.52 9.14
N VAL A 72 0.03 -0.25 10.23
CA VAL A 72 -0.72 -1.51 10.42
C VAL A 72 -2.24 -1.26 10.42
N THR A 73 -2.69 -0.24 11.15
CA THR A 73 -4.11 0.11 11.25
C THR A 73 -4.67 0.51 9.89
N LEU A 74 -3.99 1.40 9.19
CA LEU A 74 -4.40 1.89 7.87
C LEU A 74 -4.31 0.81 6.79
N MET A 75 -3.31 -0.08 6.85
CA MET A 75 -3.22 -1.23 5.96
C MET A 75 -4.41 -2.19 6.17
N LYS A 76 -4.85 -2.38 7.42
CA LYS A 76 -6.03 -3.20 7.73
C LYS A 76 -7.32 -2.56 7.22
N GLU A 77 -7.44 -1.24 7.34
CA GLU A 77 -8.56 -0.49 6.77
C GLU A 77 -8.59 -0.61 5.24
N LEU A 78 -7.42 -0.53 4.59
CA LEU A 78 -7.29 -0.72 3.15
C LEU A 78 -7.73 -2.12 2.72
N GLY A 79 -7.28 -3.17 3.43
CA GLY A 79 -7.69 -4.55 3.17
C GLY A 79 -9.20 -4.75 3.25
N ARG A 80 -9.85 -4.17 4.26
CA ARG A 80 -11.32 -4.20 4.40
C ARG A 80 -12.05 -3.47 3.27
N ALA A 81 -11.58 -2.28 2.90
CA ALA A 81 -12.20 -1.51 1.84
C ALA A 81 -12.09 -2.22 0.48
N TYR A 82 -10.92 -2.77 0.19
CA TYR A 82 -10.71 -3.57 -1.02
C TYR A 82 -11.58 -4.83 -1.04
N SER A 83 -11.61 -5.58 0.07
CA SER A 83 -12.45 -6.78 0.18
C SER A 83 -13.94 -6.49 -0.01
N ALA A 84 -14.44 -5.35 0.48
CA ALA A 84 -15.82 -4.93 0.24
C ALA A 84 -16.10 -4.67 -1.25
N VAL A 85 -15.18 -4.01 -1.98
CA VAL A 85 -15.32 -3.84 -3.43
C VAL A 85 -15.30 -5.19 -4.13
N GLN A 86 -14.34 -6.06 -3.80
CA GLN A 86 -14.23 -7.39 -4.39
C GLN A 86 -15.47 -8.26 -4.15
N GLU A 87 -16.11 -8.15 -2.98
CA GLU A 87 -17.38 -8.83 -2.69
C GLU A 87 -18.54 -8.29 -3.54
N SER A 88 -18.53 -6.99 -3.85
CA SER A 88 -19.53 -6.32 -4.70
C SER A 88 -19.38 -6.69 -6.19
N VAL A 89 -18.17 -6.57 -6.74
CA VAL A 89 -17.92 -6.76 -8.19
C VAL A 89 -17.59 -8.20 -8.57
N GLY A 90 -17.14 -9.00 -7.60
CA GLY A 90 -16.71 -10.38 -7.79
C GLY A 90 -15.20 -10.50 -8.08
N ARG A 91 -14.56 -11.49 -7.46
CA ARG A 91 -13.10 -11.71 -7.54
C ARG A 91 -12.53 -11.90 -8.94
N SER A 92 -13.33 -12.36 -9.90
CA SER A 92 -12.90 -12.60 -11.28
C SER A 92 -13.29 -11.46 -12.24
N ALA A 93 -13.77 -10.34 -11.70
CA ALA A 93 -14.11 -9.17 -12.50
C ALA A 93 -12.82 -8.51 -13.05
N PRO A 94 -12.89 -7.88 -14.23
CA PRO A 94 -11.76 -7.13 -14.77
C PRO A 94 -11.48 -5.88 -13.94
N ASP A 95 -10.24 -5.38 -13.97
CA ASP A 95 -9.81 -4.17 -13.26
C ASP A 95 -10.77 -2.99 -13.45
N GLU A 96 -11.28 -2.77 -14.67
CA GLU A 96 -12.24 -1.70 -14.99
C GLU A 96 -13.50 -1.77 -14.11
N ALA A 97 -14.01 -2.98 -13.81
CA ALA A 97 -15.16 -3.15 -12.95
C ALA A 97 -14.88 -2.77 -11.49
N TYR A 98 -13.65 -2.97 -11.01
CA TYR A 98 -13.23 -2.47 -9.70
C TYR A 98 -13.15 -0.94 -9.69
N LEU A 99 -12.55 -0.34 -10.72
CA LEU A 99 -12.37 1.11 -10.81
C LEU A 99 -13.70 1.87 -10.94
N ASP A 100 -14.72 1.25 -11.53
CA ASP A 100 -16.06 1.79 -11.70
C ASP A 100 -16.99 1.53 -10.50
N ALA A 101 -16.58 0.71 -9.53
CA ALA A 101 -17.37 0.45 -8.34
C ALA A 101 -17.57 1.72 -7.50
N GLU A 102 -18.79 1.92 -6.98
CA GLU A 102 -19.14 3.10 -6.17
C GLU A 102 -18.22 3.24 -4.94
N GLU A 103 -17.85 2.10 -4.35
CA GLU A 103 -17.03 2.03 -3.14
C GLU A 103 -15.53 2.20 -3.41
N TRP A 104 -15.07 2.20 -4.67
CA TRP A 104 -13.66 2.30 -5.02
C TRP A 104 -13.00 3.59 -4.53
N GLY A 105 -13.77 4.67 -4.47
CA GLY A 105 -13.31 5.94 -3.90
C GLY A 105 -12.81 5.82 -2.45
N SER A 106 -13.35 4.88 -1.67
CA SER A 106 -12.90 4.59 -0.30
C SER A 106 -11.50 3.96 -0.29
N VAL A 107 -11.24 3.02 -1.21
CA VAL A 107 -9.92 2.38 -1.39
C VAL A 107 -8.87 3.44 -1.68
N ILE A 108 -9.14 4.33 -2.63
CA ILE A 108 -8.24 5.45 -3.00
C ILE A 108 -7.97 6.35 -1.79
N ALA A 109 -9.02 6.74 -1.05
CA ALA A 109 -8.87 7.66 0.08
C ALA A 109 -8.02 7.06 1.22
N ILE A 110 -8.25 5.79 1.55
CA ILE A 110 -7.47 5.08 2.58
C ILE A 110 -6.03 4.87 2.12
N ALA A 111 -5.84 4.46 0.86
CA ALA A 111 -4.51 4.30 0.26
C ALA A 111 -3.72 5.61 0.27
N ALA A 112 -4.37 6.74 -0.05
CA ALA A 112 -3.73 8.06 -0.01
C ALA A 112 -3.28 8.44 1.42
N ARG A 113 -4.12 8.16 2.42
CA ARG A 113 -3.76 8.38 3.83
C ARG A 113 -2.59 7.49 4.26
N LEU A 114 -2.65 6.20 3.91
CA LEU A 114 -1.59 5.24 4.20
C LEU A 114 -0.27 5.65 3.53
N ALA A 115 -0.30 6.00 2.25
CA ALA A 115 0.85 6.49 1.49
C ALA A 115 1.49 7.72 2.16
N GLN A 116 0.67 8.70 2.58
CA GLN A 116 1.16 9.87 3.28
C GLN A 116 1.92 9.51 4.56
N VAL A 117 1.35 8.62 5.39
CA VAL A 117 2.01 8.14 6.62
C VAL A 117 3.31 7.42 6.28
N MET A 118 3.27 6.50 5.32
CA MET A 118 4.42 5.69 4.91
C MET A 118 5.59 6.54 4.41
N VAL A 119 5.33 7.49 3.50
CA VAL A 119 6.35 8.40 2.96
C VAL A 119 6.89 9.32 4.05
N THR A 120 6.03 9.85 4.92
CA THR A 120 6.46 10.72 6.03
C THR A 120 7.42 9.98 6.96
N ASN A 121 7.05 8.76 7.33
CA ASN A 121 7.85 7.88 8.18
C ASN A 121 9.22 7.57 7.55
N ASP A 122 9.26 7.29 6.24
CA ASP A 122 10.51 6.97 5.55
C ASP A 122 11.43 8.20 5.42
N LEU A 123 10.86 9.40 5.19
CA LEU A 123 11.61 10.66 5.20
C LEU A 123 12.18 10.98 6.59
N GLN A 124 11.40 10.79 7.66
CA GLN A 124 11.86 11.00 9.04
C GLN A 124 13.00 10.05 9.39
N ALA A 125 12.88 8.77 9.03
CA ALA A 125 13.93 7.78 9.26
C ALA A 125 15.21 8.13 8.50
N ALA A 126 15.09 8.58 7.24
CA ALA A 126 16.23 9.02 6.45
C ALA A 126 16.95 10.23 7.08
N ALA A 127 16.19 11.22 7.57
CA ALA A 127 16.75 12.39 8.26
C ALA A 127 17.55 11.99 9.52
N LEU A 128 17.01 11.09 10.35
CA LEU A 128 17.70 10.60 11.55
C LEU A 128 19.02 9.88 11.23
N VAL A 129 19.08 9.12 10.12
CA VAL A 129 20.32 8.48 9.68
C VAL A 129 21.36 9.52 9.25
N GLN A 130 20.95 10.58 8.55
CA GLN A 130 21.86 11.65 8.14
C GLN A 130 22.42 12.42 9.34
N GLU A 131 21.57 12.76 10.31
CA GLU A 131 22.01 13.44 11.54
C GLU A 131 23.03 12.61 12.34
N ARG A 132 22.81 11.29 12.45
CA ARG A 132 23.77 10.40 13.13
C ARG A 132 25.11 10.34 12.40
N ARG A 133 25.11 10.34 11.07
CA ARG A 133 26.34 10.36 10.25
C ARG A 133 27.12 11.67 10.40
N GLN A 134 26.44 12.80 10.60
CA GLN A 134 27.08 14.11 10.79
C GLN A 134 27.66 14.30 12.20
N ARG A 135 27.23 13.50 13.17
CA ARG A 135 27.69 13.54 14.58
C ARG A 135 28.74 12.48 14.92
N SER A 136 29.03 11.56 13.99
CA SER A 136 30.06 10.52 14.10
C SER A 136 31.34 10.96 13.39
#